data_AF-A0A2N2IMK4-F1
#
_entry.id   AF-A0A2N2IMK4-F1
#
_cell.length_a   1.000
_cell.length_b   1.000
_cell.length_c   1.000
_cell.angle_alpha   90.00
_cell.angle_beta   90.00
_cell.angle_gamma   90.00
#
_symmetry.space_group_name_H-M   'P 1'
#
loop_
_entity.id
_entity.type
_entity.pdbx_description
1 polymer ?
#
loop_
_entity_poly.entity_id
_entity_poly.type
_entity_poly.pdbx_seq_one_letter_code
_entity_poly.pdbx_strand_id
1 'polypeptide(L)'
;MMLLTFLRVRMPIQPLPPVCWEDYDLIVLAGPTWSYNPSGPVLSLLDRDGARLFAGRQVLPLISCRGYWRMHWLSLRFQLARCGAKVVGKMIFAHPSKEPWRTIGVFLKLAGRVPERSPWLGRYYPRYGHSREQQEEAFAFGAAIGQALQGGDSLANLSCISGRAGQGGR
;
A
#
# COMPACT_ATOMS: atom_id res chain seq x y z
N MET A 1 3.44 -0.61 -20.32
CA MET A 1 3.03 -0.66 -18.90
C MET A 1 3.64 0.46 -18.06
N MET A 2 4.97 0.62 -17.96
CA MET A 2 5.58 1.65 -17.09
C MET A 2 5.20 3.10 -17.40
N LEU A 3 5.04 3.48 -18.67
CA LEU A 3 4.59 4.83 -19.04
C LEU A 3 3.18 5.12 -18.52
N LEU A 4 2.25 4.17 -18.67
CA LEU A 4 0.87 4.29 -18.20
C LEU A 4 0.81 4.44 -16.68
N THR A 5 1.62 3.68 -15.95
CA THR A 5 1.68 3.79 -14.48
C THR A 5 2.30 5.10 -14.02
N PHE A 6 3.30 5.61 -14.74
CA PHE A 6 3.90 6.92 -14.46
C PHE A 6 2.90 8.06 -14.71
N LEU A 7 2.15 8.01 -15.81
CA LEU A 7 1.10 8.96 -16.17
C LEU A 7 -0.21 8.78 -15.37
N ARG A 8 -0.24 7.88 -14.39
CA ARG A 8 -1.39 7.66 -13.50
C ARG A 8 -2.68 7.33 -14.27
N VAL A 9 -2.53 6.59 -15.37
CA VAL A 9 -3.65 6.17 -16.20
C VAL A 9 -4.57 5.28 -15.37
N ARG A 10 -5.86 5.62 -15.39
CA ARG A 10 -6.91 4.85 -14.72
C ARG A 10 -7.07 3.51 -15.43
N MET A 11 -7.25 2.46 -14.66
CA MET A 11 -7.44 1.11 -15.17
C MET A 11 -8.83 0.63 -14.78
N PRO A 12 -9.64 0.15 -15.73
CA PRO A 12 -11.01 -0.23 -15.45
C PRO A 12 -11.05 -1.31 -14.37
N ILE A 13 -11.98 -1.14 -13.43
CA ILE A 13 -12.28 -2.11 -12.38
C ILE A 13 -13.71 -2.59 -12.55
N GLN A 14 -13.97 -3.83 -12.15
CA GLN A 14 -15.33 -4.35 -12.12
C GLN A 14 -16.21 -3.50 -11.18
N PRO A 15 -17.55 -3.50 -11.37
CA PRO A 15 -18.46 -2.90 -10.42
C PRO A 15 -18.24 -3.45 -9.01
N LEU A 16 -18.42 -2.60 -8.00
CA LEU A 16 -18.30 -3.04 -6.61
C LEU A 16 -19.53 -3.88 -6.23
N PRO A 17 -19.33 -5.00 -5.51
CA PRO A 17 -20.44 -5.78 -5.01
C PRO A 17 -21.25 -4.99 -3.97
N PRO A 18 -22.54 -5.32 -3.76
CA PRO A 18 -23.42 -4.60 -2.84
C PRO A 18 -22.88 -4.45 -1.41
N VAL A 19 -22.16 -5.46 -0.91
CA VAL A 19 -21.55 -5.48 0.43
C VAL A 19 -20.62 -4.30 0.67
N CYS A 20 -19.96 -3.77 -0.37
CA CYS A 20 -19.06 -2.62 -0.23
C CYS A 20 -19.77 -1.32 0.19
N TRP A 21 -21.10 -1.27 0.12
CA TRP A 21 -21.89 -0.09 0.48
C TRP A 21 -22.49 -0.16 1.89
N GLU A 22 -22.18 -1.20 2.65
CA GLU A 22 -22.59 -1.34 4.04
C GLU A 22 -21.84 -0.36 4.96
N ASP A 23 -22.34 -0.25 6.19
CA ASP A 23 -21.71 0.56 7.21
C ASP A 23 -20.54 -0.18 7.87
N TYR A 24 -19.34 0.35 7.67
CA TYR A 24 -18.12 -0.15 8.31
C TYR A 24 -17.57 0.86 9.31
N ASP A 25 -17.09 0.36 10.45
CA ASP A 25 -16.41 1.18 11.47
C ASP A 25 -15.07 1.73 10.96
N LEU A 26 -14.42 0.96 10.08
CA LEU A 26 -13.15 1.30 9.44
C LEU A 26 -13.07 0.69 8.03
N ILE A 27 -12.63 1.49 7.05
CA ILE A 27 -12.31 1.02 5.71
C ILE A 27 -10.79 0.94 5.53
N VAL A 28 -10.26 -0.25 5.25
CA VAL A 28 -8.85 -0.44 4.93
C VAL A 28 -8.66 -0.38 3.40
N LEU A 29 -8.08 0.71 2.90
CA LEU A 29 -7.78 0.86 1.47
C LEU A 29 -6.39 0.34 1.15
N ALA A 30 -6.30 -0.92 0.74
CA ALA A 30 -5.05 -1.56 0.35
C ALA A 30 -4.72 -1.36 -1.13
N GLY A 31 -3.48 -0.99 -1.44
CA GLY A 31 -3.05 -0.81 -2.83
C GLY A 31 -1.53 -0.83 -3.02
N PRO A 32 -1.03 -1.41 -4.14
CA PRO A 32 0.38 -1.36 -4.45
C PRO A 32 0.80 0.03 -4.95
N THR A 33 2.09 0.35 -4.81
CA THR A 33 2.69 1.51 -5.48
C THR A 33 3.06 1.18 -6.92
N TRP A 34 2.56 1.97 -7.86
CA TRP A 34 2.92 1.88 -9.27
C TRP A 34 3.70 3.13 -9.68
N SER A 35 4.94 2.94 -10.10
CA SER A 35 5.94 4.01 -10.22
C SER A 35 6.08 4.77 -8.90
N TYR A 36 5.36 5.89 -8.72
CA TYR A 36 5.38 6.73 -7.50
C TYR A 36 3.99 7.01 -6.94
N ASN A 37 2.95 6.38 -7.50
CA ASN A 37 1.55 6.73 -7.30
C ASN A 37 0.72 5.53 -6.82
N PRO A 38 -0.51 5.76 -6.31
CA PRO A 38 -1.51 4.70 -6.21
C PRO A 38 -1.71 4.02 -7.57
N SER A 39 -1.99 2.72 -7.55
CA SER A 39 -2.22 1.97 -8.79
C SER A 39 -3.42 2.50 -9.58
N GLY A 40 -3.41 2.31 -10.90
CA GLY A 40 -4.52 2.71 -11.78
C GLY A 40 -5.90 2.21 -11.32
N PRO A 41 -6.04 0.95 -10.85
CA PRO A 41 -7.29 0.45 -10.26
C PRO A 41 -7.74 1.25 -9.02
N VAL A 42 -6.82 1.58 -8.10
CA VAL A 42 -7.14 2.37 -6.89
C VAL A 42 -7.57 3.78 -7.28
N LEU A 43 -6.90 4.39 -8.25
CA LEU A 43 -7.31 5.71 -8.77
C LEU A 43 -8.70 5.65 -9.41
N SER A 44 -9.02 4.57 -10.12
CA SER A 44 -10.34 4.38 -10.75
C SER A 44 -11.44 4.18 -9.72
N LEU A 45 -11.16 3.45 -8.63
CA LEU A 45 -12.04 3.32 -7.47
C LEU A 45 -12.34 4.68 -6.85
N LEU A 46 -11.30 5.48 -6.59
CA LEU A 46 -11.43 6.80 -5.97
C LEU A 46 -12.25 7.75 -6.86
N ASP A 47 -11.99 7.75 -8.17
CA ASP A 47 -12.67 8.63 -9.11
C ASP A 47 -14.15 8.22 -9.34
N ARG A 48 -14.44 6.91 -9.42
CA ARG A 48 -15.79 6.40 -9.73
C ARG A 48 -16.69 6.31 -8.49
N ASP A 49 -16.17 5.73 -7.41
CA ASP A 49 -16.96 5.30 -6.25
C ASP A 49 -16.52 6.00 -4.94
N GLY A 50 -15.38 6.69 -4.96
CA GLY A 50 -14.70 7.16 -3.73
C GLY A 50 -15.53 8.13 -2.89
N ALA A 51 -16.24 9.07 -3.52
CA ALA A 51 -17.10 10.02 -2.79
C ALA A 51 -18.22 9.29 -2.03
N ARG A 52 -18.79 8.21 -2.59
CA ARG A 52 -19.83 7.43 -1.93
C ARG A 52 -19.26 6.50 -0.87
N LEU A 53 -18.12 5.85 -1.15
CA LEU A 53 -17.47 4.92 -0.23
C LEU A 53 -16.89 5.61 1.00
N PHE A 54 -16.25 6.76 0.82
CA PHE A 54 -15.35 7.31 1.84
C PHE A 54 -15.87 8.56 2.54
N ALA A 55 -16.93 9.22 2.05
CA ALA A 55 -17.43 10.44 2.67
C ALA A 55 -17.80 10.23 4.15
N GLY A 56 -17.13 10.98 5.04
CA GLY A 56 -17.31 10.91 6.48
C GLY A 56 -16.77 9.64 7.15
N ARG A 57 -16.26 8.66 6.37
CA ARG A 57 -15.80 7.36 6.87
C ARG A 57 -14.36 7.42 7.35
N GLN A 58 -14.05 6.60 8.34
CA GLN A 58 -12.69 6.35 8.77
C GLN A 58 -11.98 5.47 7.74
N VAL A 59 -10.84 5.94 7.23
CA VAL A 59 -10.06 5.21 6.22
C VAL A 59 -8.62 5.04 6.68
N LEU A 60 -8.15 3.79 6.64
CA LEU A 60 -6.76 3.42 6.90
C LEU A 60 -6.09 2.91 5.62
N PRO A 61 -5.26 3.72 4.97
CA PRO A 61 -4.51 3.28 3.80
C PRO A 61 -3.47 2.22 4.15
N LEU A 62 -3.41 1.15 3.35
CA LEU A 62 -2.36 0.14 3.38
C LEU A 62 -1.58 0.16 2.07
N ILE A 63 -0.31 0.56 2.16
CA ILE A 63 0.60 0.67 1.02
C ILE A 63 1.61 -0.46 1.09
N SER A 64 1.55 -1.36 0.11
CA SER A 64 2.64 -2.28 -0.19
C SER A 64 3.49 -1.71 -1.32
N CYS A 65 4.79 -1.60 -1.11
CA CYS A 65 5.69 -1.00 -2.09
C CYS A 65 7.06 -1.66 -2.10
N ARG A 66 7.77 -1.46 -3.20
CA ARG A 66 9.21 -1.74 -3.24
C ARG A 66 10.00 -0.60 -2.64
N GLY A 67 9.63 0.64 -2.96
CA GLY A 67 10.17 1.86 -2.38
C GLY A 67 9.26 3.06 -2.71
N TYR A 68 9.76 4.27 -2.45
CA TYR A 68 9.11 5.54 -2.83
C TYR A 68 7.65 5.72 -2.39
N TRP A 69 7.25 5.09 -1.28
CA TRP A 69 5.89 5.19 -0.75
C TRP A 69 5.49 6.62 -0.35
N ARG A 70 6.44 7.53 -0.09
CA ARG A 70 6.14 8.90 0.37
C ARG A 70 5.29 9.67 -0.64
N MET A 71 5.62 9.59 -1.93
CA MET A 71 4.85 10.24 -2.99
C MET A 71 3.48 9.60 -3.15
N HIS A 72 3.42 8.26 -3.10
CA HIS A 72 2.16 7.53 -3.09
C HIS A 72 1.28 8.02 -1.94
N TRP A 73 1.79 8.00 -0.71
CA TRP A 73 1.09 8.40 0.49
C TRP A 73 0.54 9.83 0.38
N LEU A 74 1.37 10.79 -0.04
CA LEU A 74 0.94 12.17 -0.21
C LEU A 74 -0.21 12.26 -1.22
N SER A 75 -0.08 11.61 -2.37
CA SER A 75 -1.14 11.59 -3.38
C SER A 75 -2.41 10.89 -2.89
N LEU A 76 -2.30 9.76 -2.20
CA LEU A 76 -3.45 8.99 -1.75
C LEU A 76 -4.21 9.73 -0.66
N ARG A 77 -3.50 10.33 0.30
CA ARG A 77 -4.09 11.16 1.35
C ARG A 77 -4.86 12.34 0.76
N PHE A 78 -4.31 12.99 -0.28
CA PHE A 78 -4.99 14.07 -0.97
C PHE A 78 -6.27 13.60 -1.67
N GLN A 79 -6.22 12.48 -2.40
CA GLN A 79 -7.40 11.92 -3.08
C GLN A 79 -8.48 11.49 -2.08
N LEU A 80 -8.10 10.84 -0.99
CA LEU A 80 -9.02 10.45 0.08
C LEU A 80 -9.68 11.67 0.74
N ALA A 81 -8.92 12.73 0.99
CA ALA A 81 -9.47 13.97 1.51
C ALA A 81 -10.50 14.60 0.54
N ARG A 82 -10.24 14.54 -0.78
CA ARG A 82 -11.22 14.99 -1.79
C ARG A 82 -12.50 14.16 -1.80
N CYS A 83 -12.43 12.88 -1.43
CA CYS A 83 -13.59 12.02 -1.24
C CYS A 83 -14.30 12.24 0.12
N GLY A 84 -13.84 13.17 0.96
CA GLY A 84 -14.41 13.43 2.28
C GLY A 84 -14.02 12.40 3.34
N ALA A 85 -12.96 11.62 3.12
CA ALA A 85 -12.50 10.59 4.06
C ALA A 85 -11.83 11.18 5.30
N LYS A 86 -12.06 10.54 6.45
CA LYS A 86 -11.30 10.76 7.68
C LYS A 86 -10.12 9.78 7.71
N VAL A 87 -8.96 10.23 7.25
CA VAL A 87 -7.76 9.39 7.23
C VAL A 87 -7.19 9.25 8.64
N VAL A 88 -7.36 8.08 9.26
CA VAL A 88 -7.01 7.84 10.66
C VAL A 88 -5.53 7.52 10.88
N GLY A 89 -4.81 7.13 9.82
CA GLY A 89 -3.50 6.55 9.96
C GLY A 89 -2.87 6.10 8.65
N LYS A 90 -1.85 5.24 8.72
CA LYS A 90 -1.27 4.57 7.54
C LYS A 90 -0.53 3.29 7.91
N MET A 91 -0.69 2.26 7.08
CA MET A 91 0.13 1.06 7.09
C MET A 91 1.04 1.07 5.85
N ILE A 92 2.35 1.02 6.04
CA ILE A 92 3.32 1.06 4.95
C ILE A 92 4.27 -0.11 5.08
N PHE A 93 4.24 -1.00 4.10
CA PHE A 93 5.16 -2.12 3.98
C PHE A 93 6.06 -1.89 2.78
N ALA A 94 7.34 -1.63 3.05
CA ALA A 94 8.37 -1.49 2.04
C ALA A 94 9.17 -2.78 1.89
N HIS A 95 9.61 -3.08 0.67
CA HIS A 95 10.45 -4.23 0.41
C HIS A 95 11.78 -4.13 1.19
N PRO A 96 12.24 -5.22 1.83
CA PRO A 96 13.37 -5.17 2.76
C PRO A 96 14.74 -5.03 2.07
N SER A 97 14.87 -5.46 0.82
CA SER A 97 16.12 -5.35 0.04
C SER A 97 16.51 -3.90 -0.28
N LYS A 98 17.82 -3.63 -0.24
CA LYS A 98 18.42 -2.33 -0.62
C LYS A 98 18.53 -2.16 -2.13
N GLU A 99 18.62 -0.92 -2.60
CA GLU A 99 19.10 -0.64 -3.95
C GLU A 99 20.60 -0.97 -4.10
N PRO A 100 21.08 -1.34 -5.29
CA PRO A 100 20.33 -1.54 -6.55
C PRO A 100 19.65 -2.91 -6.67
N TRP A 101 19.89 -3.82 -5.71
CA TRP A 101 19.47 -5.22 -5.75
C TRP A 101 17.96 -5.38 -5.83
N ARG A 102 17.22 -4.51 -5.15
CA ARG A 102 15.76 -4.45 -5.24
C ARG A 102 15.28 -4.25 -6.67
N THR A 103 15.86 -3.28 -7.40
CA THR A 103 15.52 -2.99 -8.79
C THR A 103 15.93 -4.14 -9.72
N ILE A 104 17.16 -4.62 -9.58
CA ILE A 104 17.68 -5.75 -10.38
C ILE A 104 16.80 -7.00 -10.21
N GLY A 105 16.47 -7.36 -8.97
CA GLY A 105 15.66 -8.53 -8.67
C GLY A 105 14.28 -8.50 -9.32
N VAL A 106 13.67 -7.32 -9.43
CA VAL A 106 12.39 -7.14 -10.11
C VAL A 106 12.46 -7.40 -11.60
N PHE A 107 13.43 -6.78 -12.29
CA PHE A 107 13.57 -6.98 -13.73
C PHE A 107 13.89 -8.43 -14.06
N LEU A 108 14.72 -9.07 -13.24
CA LEU A 108 14.99 -10.51 -13.36
C LEU A 108 13.71 -11.34 -13.19
N LYS A 109 12.88 -11.05 -12.18
CA LYS A 109 11.59 -11.73 -11.98
C LYS A 109 10.62 -11.52 -13.13
N LEU A 110 10.52 -10.29 -13.65
CA LEU A 110 9.68 -9.99 -14.82
C LEU A 110 10.17 -10.71 -16.08
N ALA A 111 11.48 -10.96 -16.19
CA ALA A 111 12.08 -11.77 -17.23
C ALA A 111 12.02 -13.30 -16.94
N GLY A 112 11.26 -13.74 -15.92
CA GLY A 112 11.10 -15.15 -15.57
C GLY A 112 12.27 -15.78 -14.81
N ARG A 113 13.24 -14.99 -14.37
CA ARG A 113 14.40 -15.46 -13.58
C ARG A 113 14.06 -15.50 -12.08
N VAL A 114 14.81 -16.32 -11.34
CA VAL A 114 14.66 -16.49 -9.89
C VAL A 114 15.92 -16.00 -9.17
N PRO A 115 16.11 -14.66 -9.00
CA PRO A 115 17.32 -14.07 -8.45
C PRO A 115 17.68 -14.59 -7.06
N GLU A 116 16.69 -14.96 -6.25
CA GLU A 116 16.91 -15.52 -4.91
C GLU A 116 17.60 -16.89 -4.91
N ARG A 117 17.54 -17.65 -6.01
CA ARG A 117 18.23 -18.95 -6.16
C ARG A 117 19.62 -18.84 -6.77
N SER A 118 20.03 -17.64 -7.18
CA SER A 118 21.35 -17.41 -7.77
C SER A 118 22.41 -17.43 -6.66
N PRO A 119 23.53 -18.17 -6.82
CA PRO A 119 24.63 -18.18 -5.84
C PRO A 119 25.21 -16.78 -5.57
N TRP A 120 25.27 -15.92 -6.59
CA TRP A 120 25.78 -14.55 -6.48
C TRP A 120 24.71 -13.53 -6.05
N LEU A 121 23.55 -13.49 -6.70
CA LEU A 121 22.49 -12.50 -6.39
C LEU A 121 21.69 -12.82 -5.12
N GLY A 122 21.56 -14.09 -4.73
CA GLY A 122 20.73 -14.50 -3.59
C GLY A 122 21.19 -13.88 -2.26
N ARG A 123 22.49 -13.60 -2.10
CA ARG A 123 23.02 -12.90 -0.93
C ARG A 123 22.48 -11.47 -0.78
N TYR A 124 22.18 -10.81 -1.90
CA TYR A 124 21.74 -9.41 -1.94
C TYR A 124 20.23 -9.25 -2.20
N TYR A 125 19.61 -10.28 -2.80
CA TYR A 125 18.18 -10.40 -3.03
C TYR A 125 17.67 -11.73 -2.44
N PRO A 126 17.60 -11.85 -1.11
CA PRO A 126 17.34 -13.13 -0.44
C PRO A 126 15.90 -13.62 -0.63
N ARG A 127 14.94 -12.72 -0.89
CA ARG A 127 13.54 -13.07 -1.11
C ARG A 127 12.84 -12.08 -2.01
N TYR A 128 11.81 -12.58 -2.69
CA TYR A 128 10.82 -11.77 -3.36
C TYR A 128 9.70 -11.36 -2.40
N GLY A 129 9.37 -10.07 -2.35
CA GLY A 129 8.23 -9.56 -1.58
C GLY A 129 8.56 -9.24 -0.11
N HIS A 130 7.52 -9.11 0.70
CA HIS A 130 7.62 -8.75 2.12
C HIS A 130 8.16 -9.91 2.96
N SER A 131 8.82 -9.60 4.08
CA SER A 131 9.35 -10.61 5.02
C SER A 131 8.26 -11.24 5.89
N ARG A 132 8.57 -12.32 6.62
CA ARG A 132 7.61 -12.93 7.56
C ARG A 132 7.34 -12.00 8.74
N GLU A 133 8.40 -11.33 9.20
CA GLU A 133 8.34 -10.31 10.25
C GLU A 133 7.38 -9.18 9.85
N GLN A 134 7.39 -8.72 8.59
CA GLN A 134 6.43 -7.72 8.11
C GLN A 134 4.98 -8.24 8.12
N GLN A 135 4.76 -9.54 7.89
CA GLN A 135 3.43 -10.15 7.97
C GLN A 135 2.96 -10.24 9.42
N GLU A 136 3.85 -10.62 10.33
CA GLU A 136 3.59 -10.67 11.78
C GLU A 136 3.30 -9.27 12.33
N GLU A 137 4.05 -8.26 11.93
CA GLU A 137 3.78 -6.85 12.24
C GLU A 137 2.42 -6.40 11.72
N ALA A 138 2.05 -6.78 10.49
CA ALA A 138 0.73 -6.48 9.93
C ALA A 138 -0.40 -7.15 10.72
N PHE A 139 -0.21 -8.41 11.11
CA PHE A 139 -1.17 -9.16 11.90
C PHE A 139 -1.36 -8.55 13.30
N ALA A 140 -0.25 -8.28 14.00
CA ALA A 140 -0.27 -7.66 15.31
C ALA A 140 -0.94 -6.28 15.29
N PHE A 141 -0.63 -5.47 14.26
CA PHE A 141 -1.24 -4.16 14.10
C PHE A 141 -2.74 -4.25 13.77
N GLY A 142 -3.15 -5.21 12.92
CA GLY A 142 -4.55 -5.48 12.64
C GLY A 142 -5.33 -5.92 13.90
N ALA A 143 -4.73 -6.79 14.72
CA ALA A 143 -5.31 -7.20 16.00
C ALA A 143 -5.49 -6.01 16.96
N ALA A 144 -4.49 -5.13 17.06
CA ALA A 144 -4.58 -3.91 17.87
C ALA A 144 -5.68 -2.95 17.38
N ILE A 145 -5.85 -2.79 16.06
CA ILE A 145 -6.96 -2.02 15.49
C ILE A 145 -8.31 -2.63 15.88
N GLY A 146 -8.44 -3.96 15.77
CA GLY A 146 -9.67 -4.66 16.14
C GLY A 146 -10.03 -4.46 17.62
N GLN A 147 -9.03 -4.53 18.51
CA GLN A 147 -9.22 -4.26 19.94
C GLN A 147 -9.65 -2.80 20.20
N ALA A 148 -8.99 -1.83 19.55
CA ALA A 148 -9.33 -0.42 19.68
C ALA A 148 -10.76 -0.13 19.19
N LEU A 149 -11.17 -0.71 18.06
CA LEU A 149 -12.54 -0.58 17.55
C LEU A 149 -13.58 -1.17 18.52
N GLN A 150 -13.31 -2.33 19.10
CA GLN A 150 -14.21 -2.95 20.09
C GLN A 150 -14.29 -2.14 21.40
N GLY A 151 -13.19 -1.50 21.80
CA GLY A 151 -13.13 -0.63 22.98
C GLY A 151 -13.73 0.76 22.77
N GLY A 152 -14.04 1.15 21.53
CA GLY A 152 -14.47 2.51 21.19
C GLY A 152 -13.32 3.53 21.22
N ASP A 153 -12.07 3.07 21.18
CA ASP A 153 -10.89 3.92 21.21
C ASP A 153 -10.73 4.69 19.89
N SER A 154 -10.15 5.89 19.98
CA SER A 154 -9.82 6.68 18.82
C SER A 154 -8.71 6.02 18.00
N LEU A 155 -8.94 5.84 16.70
CA LEU A 155 -7.94 5.34 15.75
C LEU A 155 -6.97 6.43 15.27
N ALA A 156 -7.05 7.65 15.82
CA ALA A 156 -6.27 8.79 15.35
C ALA A 156 -4.76 8.54 15.44
N ASN A 157 -4.06 8.83 14.36
CA ASN A 157 -2.61 8.72 14.20
C ASN A 157 -2.03 7.30 14.23
N LEU A 158 -2.85 6.25 14.10
CA LEU A 158 -2.39 4.87 14.00
C LEU A 158 -1.48 4.66 12.79
N SER A 159 -0.17 4.52 13.00
CA SER A 159 0.79 4.32 11.91
C SER A 159 1.67 3.11 12.15
N CYS A 160 1.74 2.22 11.16
CA CYS A 160 2.72 1.15 11.08
C CYS A 160 3.57 1.37 9.83
N ILE A 161 4.90 1.44 9.98
CA ILE A 161 5.83 1.54 8.86
C ILE A 161 6.88 0.45 9.04
N SER A 162 6.97 -0.42 8.06
CA SER A 162 7.79 -1.62 8.08
C SER A 162 8.67 -1.74 6.83
N GLY A 163 9.86 -2.30 7.01
CA GLY A 163 10.83 -2.52 5.95
C GLY A 163 11.72 -1.31 5.67
N ARG A 164 12.67 -1.50 4.74
CA ARG A 164 13.72 -0.52 4.43
C ARG A 164 13.31 0.40 3.28
N ALA A 165 12.31 1.24 3.49
CA ALA A 165 12.11 2.40 2.64
C ALA A 165 12.90 3.60 3.17
N GLY A 166 14.14 3.73 2.69
CA GLY A 166 14.82 5.03 2.57
C GLY A 166 14.86 5.90 3.82
N GLN A 167 15.83 5.65 4.69
CA GLN A 167 16.62 6.70 5.33
C GLN A 167 17.44 7.48 4.28
N GLY A 168 16.77 8.07 3.30
CA GLY A 168 17.37 8.88 2.25
C GLY A 168 16.56 10.16 2.13
N GLY A 169 16.96 11.17 2.91
CA GLY A 169 16.29 12.46 3.01
C GLY A 169 16.42 13.06 4.41
N ARG A 170 17.65 13.37 4.82
CA ARG A 170 17.94 14.73 5.29
C ARG A 170 18.35 15.53 4.06
#